data_AF-A0AAU5L4H4-F1
#
_entry.id   AF-A0AAU5L4H4-F1
#
_cell.length_a   1.000
_cell.length_b   1.000
_cell.length_c   1.000
_cell.angle_alpha   90.00
_cell.angle_beta   90.00
_cell.angle_gamma   90.00
#
_symmetry.space_group_name_H-M   'P 1'
#
loop_
_entity.id
_entity.type
_entity.pdbx_description
1 polymer ?
#
loop_
_entity_poly.entity_id
_entity_poly.type
_entity_poly.pdbx_seq_one_letter_code
_entity_poly.pdbx_strand_id
1 'polypeptide(L)'
;MCTRSRTSRRHFVCPPCRLSVKRHGAPGRDLCARCGGELVDAGQDLAVPRRRDTAGWRALTALLAAGVTFHSRCCYGPGWRPRTPGEVRERLARSAGGGRPVTEALTTRDPHDLGPADRRRA
;
A
#
# COMPACT_ATOMS: atom_id res chain seq x y z
N MET A 1 5.98 -25.26 -11.38
CA MET A 1 5.96 -24.27 -12.49
C MET A 1 4.70 -23.42 -12.34
N CYS A 2 4.81 -22.23 -11.76
CA CYS A 2 3.65 -21.35 -11.55
C CYS A 2 3.32 -20.64 -12.86
N THR A 3 2.27 -21.10 -13.53
CA THR A 3 1.75 -20.52 -14.77
C THR A 3 1.18 -19.13 -14.46
N ARG A 4 1.90 -18.10 -14.88
CA ARG A 4 1.51 -16.68 -14.78
C ARG A 4 0.13 -16.44 -15.43
N SER A 5 -0.83 -15.96 -14.66
CA SER A 5 -1.94 -15.17 -15.22
C SER A 5 -1.36 -13.81 -15.64
N ARG A 6 -1.04 -13.67 -16.93
CA ARG A 6 -0.29 -12.53 -17.51
C ARG A 6 -1.08 -11.21 -17.56
N THR A 7 -2.12 -11.04 -16.76
CA THR A 7 -3.02 -9.87 -16.83
C THR A 7 -3.72 -9.59 -15.51
N SER A 8 -2.98 -9.54 -14.40
CA SER A 8 -3.55 -9.04 -13.16
C SER A 8 -3.80 -7.52 -13.29
N ARG A 9 -5.06 -7.11 -13.44
CA ARG A 9 -5.40 -5.68 -13.40
C ARG A 9 -4.93 -5.10 -12.06
N ARG A 10 -4.18 -4.01 -12.13
CA ARG A 10 -3.66 -3.28 -10.96
C ARG A 10 -4.56 -2.11 -10.63
N HIS A 11 -4.57 -1.72 -9.37
CA HIS A 11 -5.27 -0.54 -8.88
C HIS A 11 -4.36 0.67 -8.98
N PHE A 12 -4.76 1.64 -9.79
CA PHE A 12 -4.11 2.94 -9.90
C PHE A 12 -4.92 3.95 -9.11
N VAL A 13 -4.26 4.72 -8.25
CA VAL A 13 -4.93 5.53 -7.24
C VAL A 13 -4.54 6.98 -7.39
N CYS A 14 -5.53 7.86 -7.34
CA CYS A 14 -5.37 9.30 -7.16
C CYS A 14 -5.82 9.68 -5.73
N PRO A 15 -4.89 9.82 -4.77
CA PRO A 15 -5.22 10.25 -3.41
C PRO A 15 -6.01 11.58 -3.33
N PRO A 16 -5.66 12.66 -4.05
CA PRO A 16 -6.39 13.92 -3.91
C PRO A 16 -7.81 13.85 -4.47
N CYS A 17 -8.02 13.13 -5.59
CA CYS A 17 -9.35 12.94 -6.15
C CYS A 17 -10.16 11.80 -5.51
N ARG A 18 -9.56 11.04 -4.59
CA ARG A 18 -10.14 9.82 -3.99
C ARG A 18 -10.69 8.88 -5.06
N LEU A 19 -9.90 8.70 -6.11
CA LEU A 19 -10.25 7.88 -7.27
C LEU A 19 -9.35 6.67 -7.29
N SER A 20 -9.92 5.50 -7.56
CA SER A 20 -9.17 4.32 -7.94
C SER A 20 -9.67 3.80 -9.27
N VAL A 21 -8.78 3.35 -10.12
CA VAL A 21 -9.10 2.78 -11.42
C VAL A 21 -8.34 1.48 -11.57
N LYS A 22 -9.06 0.42 -11.91
CA LYS A 22 -8.47 -0.92 -12.09
C LYS A 22 -8.18 -1.13 -13.58
N ARG A 23 -6.90 -1.24 -13.96
CA ARG A 23 -6.48 -1.36 -15.37
C ARG A 23 -5.30 -2.32 -15.52
N HIS A 24 -5.07 -2.79 -16.74
CA HIS A 24 -3.83 -3.49 -17.08
C HIS A 24 -2.74 -2.42 -17.18
N GLY A 25 -1.71 -2.50 -16.33
CA GLY A 25 -0.70 -1.46 -16.30
C GLY A 25 0.17 -1.52 -17.55
N ALA A 26 -0.09 -0.60 -18.47
CA ALA A 26 0.79 -0.25 -19.58
C ALA A 26 1.39 1.12 -19.25
N PRO A 27 2.72 1.27 -19.26
CA PRO A 27 3.37 2.54 -18.95
C PRO A 27 2.87 3.66 -19.90
N GLY A 28 2.60 4.85 -19.35
CA GLY A 28 2.32 6.05 -20.15
C GLY A 28 0.87 6.51 -20.23
N ARG A 29 -0.06 5.95 -19.44
CA ARG A 29 -1.45 6.44 -19.33
C ARG A 29 -1.88 6.75 -17.89
N ASP A 30 -0.93 6.90 -16.99
CA ASP A 30 -1.16 6.92 -15.54
C ASP A 30 -1.63 8.28 -15.04
N LEU A 31 -2.37 9.06 -15.85
CA LEU A 31 -2.95 10.31 -15.40
C LEU A 31 -4.37 10.11 -14.89
N CYS A 32 -4.73 10.89 -13.88
CA CYS A 32 -6.05 10.94 -13.33
C CYS A 32 -6.98 11.65 -14.32
N ALA A 33 -8.04 10.99 -14.77
CA ALA A 33 -9.06 11.58 -15.64
C ALA A 33 -9.79 12.79 -15.05
N ARG A 34 -9.55 13.13 -13.77
CA ARG A 34 -10.22 14.22 -13.07
C ARG A 34 -9.34 15.44 -12.84
N CYS A 35 -8.09 15.24 -12.42
CA CYS A 35 -7.16 16.33 -12.14
C CYS A 35 -5.94 16.35 -13.08
N GLY A 36 -5.79 15.37 -13.96
CA GLY A 36 -4.61 15.21 -14.81
C GLY A 36 -3.32 14.79 -14.09
N GLY A 37 -3.34 14.65 -12.75
CA GLY A 37 -2.16 14.25 -11.98
C GLY A 37 -1.80 12.77 -12.11
N GLU A 38 -0.54 12.44 -11.82
CA GLU A 38 -0.04 11.06 -11.87
C GLU A 38 -0.75 10.15 -10.85
N LEU A 39 -1.08 8.94 -11.29
CA LEU A 39 -1.72 7.89 -10.54
C LEU A 39 -0.65 6.98 -9.97
N VAL A 40 -0.78 6.69 -8.68
CA VAL A 40 0.12 5.75 -8.01
C VAL A 40 -0.34 4.32 -8.32
N ASP A 41 0.57 3.49 -8.83
CA ASP A 41 0.34 2.05 -8.94
C ASP A 41 0.36 1.42 -7.54
N ALA A 42 -0.83 1.12 -7.03
CA ALA A 42 -1.03 0.52 -5.72
C ALA A 42 -1.07 -1.01 -5.77
N GLY A 43 -0.89 -1.64 -6.93
CA GLY A 43 -0.89 -3.10 -7.08
C GLY A 43 -2.27 -3.74 -7.18
N GLN A 44 -2.29 -5.07 -7.25
CA GLN A 44 -3.47 -5.88 -7.54
C GLN A 44 -4.41 -6.06 -6.34
N ASP A 45 -3.86 -6.15 -5.12
CA ASP A 45 -4.58 -6.60 -3.92
C ASP A 45 -5.10 -5.43 -3.08
N LEU A 46 -5.10 -4.21 -3.65
CA LEU A 46 -5.57 -3.03 -2.94
C LEU A 46 -7.10 -3.10 -2.72
N ALA A 47 -7.49 -3.27 -1.45
CA ALA A 47 -8.89 -3.12 -1.04
C ALA A 47 -9.34 -1.65 -0.97
N VAL A 48 -9.68 -1.04 -2.11
CA VAL A 48 -9.99 0.39 -2.23
C VAL A 48 -11.03 0.86 -1.18
N PRO A 49 -10.75 1.92 -0.41
CA PRO A 49 -11.73 2.53 0.49
C PRO A 49 -12.94 3.06 -0.28
N ARG A 50 -14.12 3.13 0.37
CA ARG A 50 -15.27 3.80 -0.22
C ARG A 50 -14.92 5.27 -0.48
N ARG A 51 -15.39 5.88 -1.58
CA ARG A 51 -15.05 7.27 -1.94
C ARG A 51 -15.33 8.31 -0.83
N ARG A 52 -16.38 8.08 -0.03
CA ARG A 52 -16.77 8.93 1.11
C ARG A 52 -15.96 8.68 2.40
N ASP A 53 -15.20 7.59 2.47
CA ASP A 53 -14.42 7.20 3.64
C ASP A 53 -13.13 8.01 3.73
N THR A 54 -13.23 9.22 4.27
CA THR A 54 -12.10 10.16 4.39
C THR A 54 -10.95 9.58 5.22
N ALA A 55 -11.26 8.77 6.24
CA ALA A 55 -10.28 8.13 7.10
C ALA A 55 -9.51 7.05 6.33
N GLY A 56 -10.21 6.15 5.64
CA GLY A 56 -9.58 5.11 4.82
C GLY A 56 -8.74 5.69 3.68
N TRP A 57 -9.18 6.80 3.07
CA TRP A 57 -8.39 7.52 2.07
C TRP A 57 -7.13 8.17 2.66
N ARG A 58 -7.22 8.82 3.82
CA ARG A 58 -6.04 9.37 4.52
C ARG A 58 -5.02 8.29 4.87
N ALA A 59 -5.49 7.14 5.37
CA ALA A 59 -4.64 6.00 5.66
C ALA A 59 -3.95 5.47 4.38
N LEU A 60 -4.71 5.33 3.29
CA LEU A 60 -4.17 4.91 2.01
C LEU A 60 -3.12 5.89 1.47
N THR A 61 -3.37 7.19 1.55
CA THR A 61 -2.39 8.21 1.13
C THR A 61 -1.08 8.07 1.90
N ALA A 62 -1.16 7.88 3.22
CA ALA A 62 0.03 7.71 4.05
C ALA A 62 0.79 6.42 3.70
N LEU A 63 0.08 5.32 3.45
CA LEU A 63 0.68 4.06 3.00
C LEU A 63 1.43 4.22 1.67
N LEU A 64 0.79 4.85 0.69
CA LEU A 64 1.39 5.08 -0.64
C LEU A 64 2.59 6.05 -0.56
N ALA A 65 2.49 7.10 0.25
CA ALA A 65 3.60 8.03 0.50
C ALA A 65 4.80 7.33 1.17
N ALA A 66 4.55 6.32 1.99
CA ALA A 66 5.58 5.47 2.58
C ALA A 66 6.11 4.36 1.64
N GLY A 67 5.64 4.30 0.39
CA GLY A 67 6.05 3.29 -0.59
C GLY A 67 5.38 1.92 -0.45
N VAL A 68 4.35 1.80 0.39
CA VAL A 68 3.61 0.54 0.54
C VAL A 68 2.70 0.34 -0.66
N THR A 69 2.94 -0.73 -1.41
CA THR A 69 2.11 -1.13 -2.56
C THR A 69 1.62 -2.56 -2.40
N PHE A 70 0.44 -2.86 -2.91
CA PHE A 70 -0.29 -4.13 -2.74
C PHE A 70 -0.09 -5.04 -3.93
N HIS A 71 1.17 -5.26 -4.30
CA HIS A 71 1.51 -6.14 -5.40
C HIS A 71 1.43 -7.60 -4.96
N SER A 72 0.58 -8.41 -5.59
CA SER A 72 0.59 -9.85 -5.36
C SER A 72 1.86 -10.44 -5.95
N ARG A 73 2.68 -11.08 -5.13
CA ARG A 73 3.67 -12.05 -5.62
C ARG A 73 3.09 -13.46 -5.48
N CYS A 74 3.56 -14.36 -6.34
CA CYS A 74 3.10 -15.75 -6.55
C CYS A 74 2.59 -16.51 -5.31
N CYS A 75 3.17 -16.27 -4.13
CA CYS A 75 2.79 -16.96 -2.88
C CYS A 75 2.67 -16.01 -1.67
N TYR A 76 2.87 -14.71 -1.85
CA TYR A 76 2.94 -13.72 -0.75
C TYR A 76 2.45 -12.35 -1.25
N GLY A 77 1.22 -11.99 -0.87
CA GLY A 77 0.80 -10.58 -0.83
C GLY A 77 1.23 -9.95 0.50
N PRO A 78 1.18 -8.61 0.66
CA PRO A 78 1.57 -7.95 1.91
C PRO A 78 0.70 -8.32 3.14
N GLY A 79 -0.22 -9.28 3.03
CA GLY A 79 -0.87 -10.01 4.12
C GLY A 79 -1.91 -9.19 4.89
N TRP A 80 -1.56 -7.99 5.33
CA TRP A 80 -2.37 -7.13 6.16
C TRP A 80 -2.23 -5.67 5.74
N ARG A 81 -3.34 -4.92 5.80
CA ARG A 81 -3.40 -3.51 5.42
C ARG A 81 -4.11 -2.72 6.51
N PRO A 82 -3.50 -1.62 7.03
CA PRO A 82 -4.20 -0.74 7.94
C PRO A 82 -5.38 -0.06 7.23
N ARG A 83 -6.54 -0.11 7.87
CA ARG A 83 -7.81 0.41 7.36
C ARG A 83 -8.07 1.83 7.86
N THR A 84 -7.40 2.24 8.93
CA THR A 84 -7.62 3.51 9.60
C THR A 84 -6.33 4.33 9.75
N PRO A 85 -6.43 5.67 9.83
CA PRO A 85 -5.28 6.53 10.12
C PRO A 85 -4.68 6.28 11.51
N GLY A 86 -5.48 5.77 12.45
CA GLY A 86 -5.03 5.39 13.79
C GLY A 86 -4.01 4.26 13.74
N GLU A 87 -4.35 3.18 13.02
CA GLU A 87 -3.43 2.04 12.83
C GLU A 87 -2.14 2.45 12.11
N VAL A 88 -2.24 3.34 11.11
CA VAL A 88 -1.06 3.89 10.43
C VAL A 88 -0.17 4.64 11.43
N ARG A 89 -0.74 5.53 12.23
CA ARG A 89 0.01 6.31 13.23
C ARG A 89 0.64 5.41 14.29
N GLU A 90 -0.09 4.41 14.79
CA GLU A 90 0.43 3.45 15.76
C GLU A 90 1.66 2.72 15.22
N ARG A 91 1.61 2.28 13.97
CA ARG A 91 2.72 1.56 13.33
C ARG A 91 3.91 2.44 13.05
N LEU A 92 3.68 3.68 12.62
CA LEU A 92 4.73 4.67 12.46
C LEU A 92 5.39 4.98 13.81
N ALA A 93 4.59 5.14 14.88
CA ALA A 93 5.10 5.38 16.23
C ALA A 93 5.94 4.20 16.75
N ARG A 94 5.51 2.96 16.51
CA ARG A 94 6.28 1.75 16.91
C ARG A 94 7.52 1.53 16.05
N SER A 95 7.48 1.92 14.77
CA SER A 95 8.64 1.87 13.87
C SER A 95 9.68 2.95 14.17
N ALA A 96 9.30 4.05 14.82
CA ALA A 96 10.17 5.21 15.03
C ALA A 96 11.41 4.94 15.91
N GLY A 97 11.54 3.74 16.50
CA GLY A 97 12.72 3.33 17.29
C GLY A 97 13.46 2.08 16.78
N GLY A 98 12.92 1.38 15.78
CA GLY A 98 13.54 0.17 15.22
C GLY A 98 13.82 0.39 13.75
N GLY A 99 15.09 0.27 13.33
CA GLY A 99 15.56 0.55 11.96
C GLY A 99 14.99 -0.34 10.84
N ARG A 100 13.77 -0.87 11.00
CA ARG A 100 13.01 -1.53 9.95
C ARG A 100 12.49 -0.49 8.96
N PRO A 101 12.43 -0.85 7.66
CA PRO A 101 11.84 0.04 6.67
C PRO A 101 10.35 0.27 6.97
N VAL A 102 9.90 1.51 6.77
CA VAL A 102 8.53 1.95 7.05
C VAL A 102 7.48 1.07 6.33
N THR A 103 7.83 0.53 5.15
CA THR A 103 6.97 -0.38 4.38
C THR A 103 6.66 -1.69 5.11
N GLU A 104 7.65 -2.22 5.84
CA GLU A 104 7.53 -3.45 6.62
C GLU A 104 6.72 -3.19 7.89
N ALA A 105 6.96 -2.05 8.55
CA ALA A 105 6.20 -1.66 9.73
C ALA A 105 4.70 -1.47 9.46
N LEU A 106 4.38 -0.91 8.28
CA LEU A 106 3.00 -0.66 7.87
C LEU A 106 2.25 -1.92 7.40
N THR A 107 2.95 -3.00 7.06
CA THR A 107 2.34 -4.26 6.55
C THR A 107 2.34 -5.41 7.54
N THR A 108 3.08 -5.30 8.66
CA THR A 108 3.18 -6.33 9.70
C THR A 108 1.84 -6.60 10.40
N ARG A 109 1.18 -7.75 10.30
CA ARG A 109 -0.17 -7.94 10.86
C ARG A 109 -0.34 -7.53 12.34
N ASP A 110 0.59 -7.91 13.20
CA ASP A 110 0.56 -7.59 14.62
C ASP A 110 1.52 -6.43 14.97
N PRO A 111 1.05 -5.33 15.58
CA PRO A 111 1.91 -4.24 16.04
C PRO A 111 2.99 -4.68 17.07
N HIS A 112 2.77 -5.78 17.80
CA HIS A 112 3.74 -6.32 18.76
C HIS A 112 4.91 -7.03 18.09
N ASP A 113 4.75 -7.49 16.85
CA ASP A 113 5.84 -8.05 16.02
C ASP A 113 6.81 -6.97 15.50
N LEU A 114 6.52 -5.69 15.76
CA LEU A 114 7.42 -4.55 15.50
C LEU A 114 8.46 -4.34 16.61
N GLY A 115 8.66 -5.34 17.48
CA GLY A 115 9.70 -5.36 18.52
C GLY A 115 11.10 -5.01 17.97
N PRO A 116 12.06 -4.63 18.85
CA PRO A 116 13.35 -4.10 18.44
C PRO A 116 14.02 -5.05 17.46
N ALA A 117 14.35 -4.51 16.28
CA ALA A 117 14.96 -5.28 15.20
C ALA A 117 16.19 -6.01 15.75
N ASP A 118 16.19 -7.33 15.70
CA ASP A 118 17.36 -8.13 16.02
C ASP A 118 18.48 -7.69 15.07
N ARG A 119 19.57 -7.15 15.64
CA ARG A 119 20.74 -6.66 14.92
C ARG A 119 21.56 -7.86 14.42
N ARG A 120 20.99 -8.69 13.55
CA ARG A 120 21.71 -9.80 12.92
C ARG A 120 21.72 -9.65 11.41
N ARG A 121 22.73 -8.90 10.96
CA ARG A 121 23.40 -9.13 9.68
C ARG A 121 24.89 -8.91 9.91
N ALA A 122 25.56 -10.00 10.30
CA ALA A 122 26.97 -10.25 9.99
C ALA A 122 26.98 -11.12 8.72
#